data_AF-A0A523EUP3-F1
#
_entry.id   AF-A0A523EUP3-F1
#
_cell.length_a   1.000
_cell.length_b   1.000
_cell.length_c   1.000
_cell.angle_alpha   90.00
_cell.angle_beta   90.00
_cell.angle_gamma   90.00
#
_symmetry.space_group_name_H-M   'P 1'
#
loop_
_entity.id
_entity.type
_entity.pdbx_description
1 polymer ?
#
loop_
_entity_poly.entity_id
_entity_poly.type
_entity_poly.pdbx_seq_one_letter_code
_entity_poly.pdbx_strand_id
1 'polypeptide(L)'
;MTRLKVVGKNKILERRGAEYSMSLLVAWHRPCGTDSLLHMEIVGLGVDLADVDRVRRLLAKDADRFRRRCFTDDEWEYAHRFADPSERLAARFAGKEAVMKSLFTGWRRIPWRDVEITGGGPPGVRLFRKARERADMLGVVDFKITITHTKSDAMVFVISQKRHDS
;
A
#
# COMPACT_ATOMS: atom_id res chain seq x y z
N MET A 1 5.95 -22.37 -57.14
CA MET A 1 6.06 -23.74 -56.59
C MET A 1 6.82 -23.70 -55.28
N THR A 2 6.08 -24.02 -54.21
CA THR A 2 6.49 -24.75 -52.99
C THR A 2 7.61 -24.20 -52.10
N ARG A 3 7.14 -23.62 -50.98
CA ARG A 3 7.81 -23.45 -49.67
C ARG A 3 8.59 -24.70 -49.24
N LEU A 4 9.78 -24.48 -48.67
CA LEU A 4 10.47 -25.43 -47.78
C LEU A 4 10.41 -24.92 -46.33
N LYS A 5 10.12 -25.84 -45.42
CA LYS A 5 9.96 -25.63 -43.97
C LYS A 5 11.32 -25.66 -43.24
N VAL A 6 11.38 -24.80 -42.21
CA VAL A 6 12.14 -24.81 -40.94
C VAL A 6 13.00 -26.03 -40.64
N VAL A 7 14.29 -25.84 -40.29
CA VAL A 7 14.97 -26.32 -39.05
C VAL A 7 16.26 -25.52 -38.82
N GLY A 8 16.44 -24.89 -37.65
CA GLY A 8 17.71 -24.26 -37.25
C GLY A 8 17.69 -23.84 -35.79
N LYS A 9 18.06 -24.74 -34.87
CA LYS A 9 19.33 -24.79 -34.14
C LYS A 9 19.49 -23.71 -33.05
N ASN A 10 19.46 -24.19 -31.81
CA ASN A 10 19.97 -23.55 -30.61
C ASN A 10 21.24 -22.72 -30.89
N LYS A 11 21.22 -21.45 -30.51
CA LYS A 11 22.44 -20.68 -30.26
C LYS A 11 22.25 -19.82 -29.03
N ILE A 12 22.80 -20.35 -27.94
CA ILE A 12 23.21 -19.65 -26.73
C ILE A 12 24.10 -18.48 -27.18
N LEU A 13 23.68 -17.25 -26.87
CA LEU A 13 24.51 -16.06 -27.03
C LEU A 13 25.07 -15.70 -25.65
N GLU A 14 26.24 -16.27 -25.36
CA GLU A 14 27.18 -15.69 -24.41
C GLU A 14 27.48 -14.24 -24.85
N ARG A 15 27.21 -13.27 -23.96
CA ARG A 15 28.01 -12.05 -23.91
C ARG A 15 28.79 -12.07 -22.59
N ARG A 16 30.10 -12.21 -22.76
CA ARG A 16 31.12 -12.20 -21.73
C ARG A 16 31.25 -10.79 -21.13
N GLY A 17 31.41 -10.74 -19.81
CA GLY A 17 32.39 -9.89 -19.13
C GLY A 17 32.02 -8.43 -18.87
N ALA A 18 31.47 -8.15 -17.69
CA ALA A 18 31.93 -7.04 -16.86
C ALA A 18 31.74 -7.45 -15.39
N GLU A 19 32.80 -7.25 -14.62
CA GLU A 19 33.11 -7.88 -13.34
C GLU A 19 32.18 -7.48 -12.18
N TYR A 20 31.86 -8.45 -11.33
CA TYR A 20 31.42 -8.19 -9.96
C TYR A 20 32.64 -7.73 -9.16
N SER A 21 32.71 -6.42 -8.86
CA SER A 21 33.67 -5.89 -7.88
C SER A 21 33.04 -5.87 -6.49
N MET A 22 33.56 -6.74 -5.63
CA MET A 22 33.31 -6.76 -4.20
C MET A 22 34.57 -6.30 -3.49
N SER A 23 34.71 -5.00 -3.28
CA SER A 23 35.56 -4.40 -2.24
C SER A 23 35.37 -2.88 -2.22
N LEU A 24 34.65 -2.38 -1.21
CA LEU A 24 35.12 -1.29 -0.34
C LEU A 24 34.06 -0.97 0.71
N LEU A 25 34.30 -1.56 1.88
CA LEU A 25 34.01 -0.97 3.18
C LEU A 25 34.51 0.50 3.19
N VAL A 26 33.81 1.35 3.96
CA VAL A 26 34.17 2.73 4.34
C VAL A 26 33.75 3.85 3.37
N ALA A 27 32.51 4.30 3.55
CA ALA A 27 32.17 5.73 3.51
C ALA A 27 31.08 6.07 4.54
N TRP A 28 31.19 5.52 5.76
CA TRP A 28 30.49 6.02 6.94
C TRP A 28 31.32 7.12 7.59
N HIS A 29 31.45 8.26 6.91
CA HIS A 29 31.77 9.56 7.50
C HIS A 29 31.54 10.59 6.39
N ARG A 30 30.32 11.11 6.32
CA ARG A 30 30.11 12.43 5.72
C ARG A 30 30.37 13.47 6.83
N PRO A 31 31.26 14.44 6.60
CA PRO A 31 31.47 15.54 7.53
C PRO A 31 30.15 16.28 7.75
N CYS A 32 29.95 16.69 9.00
CA CYS A 32 28.94 17.62 9.44
C CYS A 32 28.87 18.85 8.51
N GLY A 33 27.86 18.86 7.66
CA GLY A 33 27.33 20.04 6.99
C GLY A 33 25.84 20.02 7.24
N THR A 34 25.30 21.13 7.73
CA THR A 34 23.88 21.34 8.04
C THR A 34 23.04 21.33 6.76
N ASP A 35 22.90 20.17 6.13
CA ASP A 35 21.75 19.85 5.32
C ASP A 35 20.75 19.20 6.28
N SER A 36 19.65 19.90 6.58
CA SER A 36 18.52 19.28 7.27
C SER A 36 17.90 18.24 6.33
N LEU A 37 18.57 17.09 6.19
CA LEU A 37 17.95 15.89 5.66
C LEU A 37 16.80 15.61 6.61
N LEU A 38 15.58 15.85 6.14
CA LEU A 38 14.33 15.55 6.84
C LEU A 38 14.38 14.07 7.25
N HIS A 39 14.87 13.79 8.45
CA HIS A 39 14.87 12.47 9.00
C HIS A 39 13.42 12.15 9.34
N MET A 40 12.90 11.09 8.74
CA MET A 40 11.56 10.60 9.06
C MET A 40 11.70 9.56 10.16
N GLU A 41 11.05 9.80 11.29
CA GLU A 41 10.97 8.85 12.40
C GLU A 41 9.73 7.97 12.20
N ILE A 42 9.87 6.65 12.36
CA ILE A 42 8.74 5.73 12.33
C ILE A 42 7.95 5.90 13.61
N VAL A 43 6.68 6.29 13.48
CA VAL A 43 5.74 6.40 14.61
C VAL A 43 5.10 5.06 14.89
N GLY A 44 4.71 4.32 13.85
CA GLY A 44 3.91 3.11 14.01
C GLY A 44 3.85 2.25 12.76
N LEU A 45 3.48 0.99 12.97
CA LEU A 45 3.35 -0.03 11.93
C LEU A 45 1.94 -0.63 11.97
N GLY A 46 1.44 -1.00 10.80
CA GLY A 46 0.15 -1.65 10.68
C GLY A 46 0.17 -2.69 9.57
N VAL A 47 -0.41 -3.85 9.85
CA VAL A 47 -0.63 -4.90 8.86
C VAL A 47 -2.03 -5.47 9.03
N ASP A 48 -2.68 -5.74 7.92
CA ASP A 48 -3.99 -6.40 7.91
C ASP A 48 -4.17 -7.30 6.69
N LEU A 49 -5.01 -8.34 6.85
CA LEU A 49 -5.38 -9.31 5.84
C LEU A 49 -6.90 -9.41 5.78
N ALA A 50 -7.48 -9.16 4.60
CA ALA A 50 -8.91 -9.27 4.35
C ALA A 50 -9.22 -10.46 3.45
N ASP A 51 -10.20 -11.28 3.87
CA ASP A 51 -10.85 -12.31 3.06
C ASP A 51 -11.77 -11.63 2.02
N VAL A 52 -11.46 -11.83 0.74
CA VAL A 52 -12.20 -11.28 -0.40
C VAL A 52 -13.60 -11.90 -0.49
N ASP A 53 -13.76 -13.19 -0.19
CA ASP A 53 -15.06 -13.85 -0.22
C ASP A 53 -15.97 -13.31 0.88
N ARG A 54 -15.42 -12.98 2.05
CA ARG A 54 -16.17 -12.27 3.10
C ARG A 54 -16.67 -10.92 2.62
N VAL A 55 -15.84 -10.15 1.93
CA VAL A 55 -16.24 -8.86 1.35
C VAL A 55 -17.30 -9.04 0.29
N ARG A 56 -17.16 -10.05 -0.58
CA ARG A 56 -18.16 -10.39 -1.61
C ARG A 56 -19.51 -10.75 -0.99
N ARG A 57 -19.52 -11.53 0.10
CA ARG A 57 -20.75 -11.85 0.87
C ARG A 57 -21.39 -10.60 1.47
N LEU A 58 -20.61 -9.67 2.00
CA LEU A 58 -21.13 -8.41 2.56
C LEU A 58 -21.73 -7.51 1.49
N LEU A 59 -21.09 -7.42 0.32
CA LEU A 59 -21.61 -6.69 -0.84
C LEU A 59 -22.93 -7.28 -1.34
N ALA A 60 -22.99 -8.60 -1.49
CA ALA A 60 -24.21 -9.29 -1.92
C ALA A 60 -25.37 -9.13 -0.92
N LYS A 61 -25.07 -8.99 0.37
CA LYS A 61 -26.08 -8.88 1.43
C LYS A 61 -26.72 -7.50 1.50
N ASP A 62 -25.92 -6.43 1.54
CA ASP A 62 -26.38 -5.03 1.65
C ASP A 62 -25.24 -4.09 1.24
N ALA A 63 -24.99 -3.99 -0.06
CA ALA A 63 -23.94 -3.14 -0.65
C ALA A 63 -24.03 -1.69 -0.16
N ASP A 64 -25.25 -1.19 -0.02
CA ASP A 64 -25.58 0.18 0.30
C ASP A 64 -25.20 0.55 1.74
N ARG A 65 -25.58 -0.29 2.71
CA ARG A 65 -25.15 -0.16 4.10
C ARG A 65 -23.65 -0.34 4.22
N PHE A 66 -23.06 -1.29 3.49
CA PHE A 66 -21.63 -1.54 3.53
C PHE A 66 -20.83 -0.35 3.01
N ARG A 67 -21.22 0.22 1.86
CA ARG A 67 -20.70 1.48 1.31
C ARG A 67 -20.74 2.59 2.36
N ARG A 68 -21.94 2.92 2.85
CA ARG A 68 -22.17 4.05 3.77
C ARG A 68 -21.37 3.94 5.06
N ARG A 69 -21.08 2.72 5.50
CA ARG A 69 -20.31 2.46 6.72
C ARG A 69 -18.81 2.51 6.50
N CYS A 70 -18.30 1.94 5.40
CA CYS A 70 -16.89 1.57 5.28
C CYS A 70 -16.09 2.41 4.28
N PHE A 71 -16.70 2.91 3.20
CA PHE A 71 -15.96 3.46 2.07
C PHE A 71 -16.32 4.91 1.79
N THR A 72 -15.35 5.69 1.32
CA THR A 72 -15.62 6.98 0.70
C THR A 72 -16.21 6.77 -0.69
N ASP A 73 -16.75 7.84 -1.27
CA ASP A 73 -17.35 7.75 -2.61
C ASP A 73 -16.27 7.49 -3.67
N ASP A 74 -15.09 8.11 -3.53
CA ASP A 74 -13.92 7.89 -4.41
C ASP A 74 -13.45 6.42 -4.38
N GLU A 75 -13.38 5.80 -3.19
CA GLU A 75 -13.01 4.39 -3.05
C GLU A 75 -14.04 3.45 -3.69
N TRP A 76 -15.31 3.76 -3.48
CA TRP A 76 -16.42 2.99 -4.02
C TRP A 76 -16.42 3.04 -5.54
N GLU A 77 -16.36 4.24 -6.11
CA GLU A 77 -16.29 4.45 -7.55
C GLU A 77 -15.06 3.79 -8.17
N TYR A 78 -13.89 3.95 -7.55
CA TYR A 78 -12.67 3.30 -8.04
C TYR A 78 -12.83 1.77 -8.11
N ALA A 79 -13.35 1.15 -7.05
CA ALA A 79 -13.50 -0.31 -7.02
C ALA A 79 -14.45 -0.82 -8.11
N HIS A 80 -15.51 -0.07 -8.41
CA HIS A 80 -16.51 -0.44 -9.43
C HIS A 80 -16.05 -0.18 -10.87
N ARG A 81 -14.84 0.34 -11.09
CA ARG A 81 -14.22 0.38 -12.44
C ARG A 81 -13.73 -1.00 -12.90
N PHE A 82 -13.68 -1.98 -12.00
CA PHE A 82 -13.18 -3.33 -12.27
C PHE A 82 -14.32 -4.36 -12.30
N ALA A 83 -14.09 -5.48 -12.97
CA ALA A 83 -15.10 -6.53 -13.13
C ALA A 83 -15.56 -7.14 -11.79
N ASP A 84 -14.63 -7.34 -10.84
CA ASP A 84 -14.96 -7.70 -9.46
C ASP A 84 -14.53 -6.58 -8.49
N PRO A 85 -15.48 -5.78 -7.96
CA PRO A 85 -15.17 -4.74 -7.00
C PRO A 85 -14.72 -5.31 -5.64
N SER A 86 -15.02 -6.58 -5.34
CA SER A 86 -14.75 -7.19 -4.02
C SER A 86 -13.26 -7.24 -3.71
N GLU A 87 -12.41 -7.57 -4.69
CA GLU A 87 -10.95 -7.60 -4.50
C GLU A 87 -10.42 -6.22 -4.12
N ARG A 88 -10.91 -5.17 -4.81
CA ARG A 88 -10.50 -3.78 -4.58
C ARG A 88 -11.02 -3.31 -3.22
N LEU A 89 -12.26 -3.60 -2.88
CA LEU A 89 -12.87 -3.22 -1.61
C LEU A 89 -12.22 -3.95 -0.43
N ALA A 90 -11.82 -5.22 -0.59
CA ALA A 90 -11.05 -5.96 0.42
C ALA A 90 -9.69 -5.31 0.70
N ALA A 91 -8.96 -4.94 -0.35
CA ALA A 91 -7.69 -4.21 -0.19
C ALA A 91 -7.87 -2.86 0.55
N ARG A 92 -8.94 -2.12 0.26
CA ARG A 92 -9.25 -0.85 0.97
C ARG A 92 -9.66 -1.10 2.42
N PHE A 93 -10.42 -2.16 2.67
CA PHE A 93 -10.80 -2.56 4.02
C PHE A 93 -9.56 -2.90 4.86
N ALA A 94 -8.68 -3.75 4.36
CA ALA A 94 -7.40 -4.08 4.99
C ALA A 94 -6.51 -2.84 5.17
N GLY A 95 -6.44 -1.97 4.16
CA GLY A 95 -5.64 -0.74 4.25
C GLY A 95 -6.13 0.21 5.34
N LYS A 96 -7.45 0.37 5.50
CA LYS A 96 -8.02 1.17 6.59
C LYS A 96 -7.67 0.58 7.95
N GLU A 97 -7.78 -0.73 8.12
CA GLU A 97 -7.37 -1.40 9.35
C GLU A 97 -5.88 -1.22 9.65
N ALA A 98 -5.03 -1.40 8.64
CA ALA A 98 -3.59 -1.22 8.76
C ALA A 98 -3.23 0.22 9.20
N VAL A 99 -3.86 1.24 8.60
CA VAL A 99 -3.69 2.64 9.01
C VAL A 99 -4.16 2.87 10.46
N MET A 100 -5.34 2.36 10.84
CA MET A 100 -5.84 2.51 12.22
C MET A 100 -4.94 1.78 13.25
N LYS A 101 -4.30 0.68 12.86
CA LYS A 101 -3.28 -0.01 13.67
C LYS A 101 -2.01 0.83 13.82
N SER A 102 -1.50 1.41 12.73
CA SER A 102 -0.30 2.25 12.79
C SER A 102 -0.50 3.53 13.62
N LEU A 103 -1.75 3.99 13.78
CA LEU A 103 -2.13 5.13 14.63
C LEU A 103 -2.48 4.76 16.09
N PHE A 104 -2.26 3.51 16.49
CA PHE A 104 -2.53 3.00 17.85
C PHE A 104 -3.97 3.19 18.36
N THR A 105 -4.95 3.26 17.45
CA THR A 105 -6.37 3.46 17.82
C THR A 105 -7.20 2.21 17.71
N GLY A 106 -6.81 1.27 16.84
CA GLY A 106 -7.64 0.13 16.46
C GLY A 106 -8.96 0.56 15.80
N TRP A 107 -9.80 -0.41 15.44
CA TRP A 107 -11.00 -0.20 14.61
C TRP A 107 -12.22 0.40 15.34
N ARG A 108 -12.17 0.60 16.66
CA ARG A 108 -13.34 1.04 17.46
C ARG A 108 -13.39 2.55 17.72
N ARG A 109 -12.30 3.28 17.47
CA ARG A 109 -12.19 4.71 17.83
C ARG A 109 -12.27 5.65 16.64
N ILE A 110 -11.95 5.16 15.44
CA ILE A 110 -11.97 5.92 14.20
C ILE A 110 -13.06 5.35 13.29
N PRO A 111 -14.01 6.17 12.78
CA PRO A 111 -14.93 5.76 11.73
C PRO A 111 -14.17 5.32 10.47
N TRP A 112 -14.58 4.23 9.85
CA TRP A 112 -13.91 3.68 8.65
C TRP A 112 -13.76 4.67 7.50
N ARG A 113 -14.75 5.57 7.32
CA ARG A 113 -14.73 6.60 6.26
C ARG A 113 -13.81 7.78 6.56
N ASP A 114 -13.23 7.84 7.76
CA ASP A 114 -12.23 8.87 8.11
C ASP A 114 -10.83 8.49 7.60
N VAL A 115 -10.66 7.27 7.10
CA VAL A 115 -9.45 6.81 6.42
C VAL A 115 -9.82 6.46 5.00
N GLU A 116 -9.13 7.00 4.01
CA GLU A 116 -9.30 6.66 2.60
C GLU A 116 -7.99 6.09 2.04
N ILE A 117 -8.10 4.97 1.34
CA ILE A 117 -7.00 4.33 0.63
C ILE A 117 -7.14 4.66 -0.86
N THR A 118 -6.24 5.52 -1.34
CA THR A 118 -6.28 6.00 -2.72
C THR A 118 -5.79 4.93 -3.70
N GLY A 119 -6.18 5.05 -4.97
CA GLY A 119 -5.75 4.16 -6.06
C GLY A 119 -5.62 4.91 -7.38
N GLY A 120 -5.29 4.19 -8.46
CA GLY A 120 -5.05 4.79 -9.79
C GLY A 120 -3.60 5.20 -10.05
N GLY A 121 -2.71 4.82 -9.15
CA GLY A 121 -1.26 5.00 -9.17
C GLY A 121 -0.68 4.25 -7.96
N PRO A 122 0.49 4.66 -7.44
CA PRO A 122 0.95 4.20 -6.14
C PRO A 122 -0.14 4.42 -5.07
N PRO A 123 -0.44 3.43 -4.23
CA PRO A 123 -1.44 3.59 -3.18
C PRO A 123 -1.02 4.67 -2.18
N GLY A 124 -1.99 5.39 -1.64
CA GLY A 124 -1.77 6.44 -0.64
C GLY A 124 -2.86 6.43 0.42
N VAL A 125 -2.69 7.28 1.43
CA VAL A 125 -3.61 7.41 2.57
C VAL A 125 -4.07 8.86 2.69
N ARG A 126 -5.38 9.07 2.76
CA ARG A 126 -5.99 10.36 3.11
C ARG A 126 -6.77 10.19 4.41
N LEU A 127 -6.61 11.14 5.32
CA LEU A 127 -7.27 11.14 6.62
C LEU A 127 -8.24 12.32 6.73
N PHE A 128 -9.36 12.08 7.39
CA PHE A 128 -10.40 13.06 7.65
C PHE A 128 -10.78 13.04 9.14
N ARG A 129 -11.37 14.14 9.63
CA ARG A 129 -12.03 14.23 10.94
C ARG A 129 -11.21 13.57 12.06
N LYS A 130 -11.76 12.55 12.74
CA LYS A 130 -11.13 11.91 13.90
C LYS A 130 -9.83 11.20 13.57
N ALA A 131 -9.70 10.65 12.35
CA ALA A 131 -8.45 10.02 11.94
C ALA A 131 -7.35 11.07 11.75
N ARG A 132 -7.70 12.22 11.17
CA ARG A 132 -6.77 13.33 11.00
C ARG A 132 -6.33 13.91 12.33
N GLU A 133 -7.27 14.20 13.23
CA GLU A 133 -7.00 14.64 14.60
C GLU A 133 -6.04 13.68 15.32
N ARG A 134 -6.23 12.36 15.14
CA ARG A 134 -5.34 11.36 15.73
C ARG A 134 -3.92 11.41 15.16
N ALA A 135 -3.79 11.50 13.84
CA ALA A 135 -2.49 11.62 13.20
C ALA A 135 -1.75 12.88 13.66
N ASP A 136 -2.47 14.01 13.75
CA ASP A 136 -1.90 15.28 14.23
C ASP A 136 -1.44 15.18 15.69
N MET A 137 -2.22 14.54 16.58
CA MET A 137 -1.80 14.27 17.97
C MET A 137 -0.53 13.42 18.09
N LEU A 138 -0.26 12.55 17.11
CA LEU A 138 0.93 11.70 17.06
C LEU A 138 2.08 12.34 16.26
N GLY A 139 1.87 13.52 15.69
CA GLY A 139 2.81 14.19 14.80
C GLY A 139 3.00 13.49 13.45
N VAL A 140 2.14 12.54 13.08
CA VAL A 140 2.26 11.77 11.83
C VAL A 140 1.99 12.69 10.65
N VAL A 141 2.97 12.78 9.74
CA VAL A 141 2.90 13.63 8.53
C VAL A 141 2.82 12.83 7.24
N ASP A 142 3.21 11.54 7.27
CA ASP A 142 3.27 10.70 6.08
C ASP A 142 2.95 9.23 6.39
N PHE A 143 2.47 8.51 5.37
CA PHE A 143 2.22 7.07 5.41
C PHE A 143 2.89 6.39 4.22
N LYS A 144 3.68 5.35 4.47
CA LYS A 144 4.10 4.40 3.43
C LYS A 144 3.16 3.22 3.44
N ILE A 145 2.57 2.92 2.29
CA ILE A 145 1.58 1.85 2.14
C ILE A 145 1.95 0.94 0.96
N THR A 146 1.78 -0.36 1.13
CA THR A 146 1.85 -1.34 0.04
C THR A 146 0.68 -2.31 0.14
N ILE A 147 0.19 -2.73 -1.01
CA ILE A 147 -0.99 -3.57 -1.15
C ILE A 147 -0.61 -4.75 -2.04
N THR A 148 -0.89 -5.96 -1.57
CA THR A 148 -0.86 -7.18 -2.37
C THR A 148 -2.17 -7.91 -2.23
N HIS A 149 -2.64 -8.56 -3.30
CA HIS A 149 -3.87 -9.33 -3.27
C HIS A 149 -3.82 -10.50 -4.23
N THR A 150 -4.57 -11.54 -3.88
CA THR A 150 -4.94 -12.67 -4.72
C THR A 150 -6.45 -12.59 -4.97
N LYS A 151 -7.03 -13.66 -5.54
CA LYS A 151 -8.49 -13.78 -5.67
C LYS A 151 -9.21 -14.00 -4.34
N SER A 152 -8.51 -14.54 -3.34
CA SER A 152 -9.08 -14.92 -2.04
C SER A 152 -8.72 -13.94 -0.92
N ASP A 153 -7.57 -13.29 -1.02
CA ASP A 153 -7.01 -12.52 0.09
C ASP A 153 -6.44 -11.19 -0.37
N ALA A 154 -6.52 -10.17 0.48
CA ALA A 154 -5.85 -8.89 0.28
C ALA A 154 -5.07 -8.50 1.55
N MET A 155 -3.75 -8.32 1.42
CA MET A 155 -2.86 -7.93 2.51
C MET A 155 -2.35 -6.52 2.29
N VAL A 156 -2.35 -5.72 3.35
CA VAL A 156 -1.86 -4.34 3.32
C VAL A 156 -0.90 -4.10 4.47
N PHE A 157 0.23 -3.46 4.16
CA PHE A 157 1.22 -3.04 5.14
C PHE A 157 1.37 -1.52 5.11
N VAL A 158 1.46 -0.91 6.28
CA VAL A 158 1.51 0.55 6.49
C VAL A 158 2.58 0.91 7.52
N ILE A 159 3.34 1.96 7.22
CA ILE A 159 4.22 2.66 8.15
C ILE A 159 3.73 4.09 8.26
N SER A 160 3.46 4.58 9.47
CA SER A 160 3.23 6.01 9.73
C SER A 160 4.52 6.67 10.21
N GLN A 161 4.82 7.85 9.67
CA GLN A 161 6.08 8.56 9.91
C GLN A 161 5.82 10.02 10.29
N LYS A 162 6.69 10.56 11.15
CA LYS A 162 6.74 11.98 11.52
C LYS A 162 8.09 12.58 11.16
N ARG A 163 8.19 13.91 11.12
CA ARG A 163 9.48 14.58 11.02
C ARG A 163 10.23 14.40 12.34
N HIS A 164 11.52 14.09 12.25
CA HIS A 164 12.43 14.10 13.38
C HIS A 164 12.87 15.53 13.61
N ASP A 165 12.37 16.14 14.68
CA ASP A 165 12.84 17.45 15.13
C ASP A 165 14.15 17.23 15.91
N SER A 166 15.24 17.82 15.43
CA SER A 166 16.58 17.72 16.06
C SER A 166 16.78 18.78 17.14
#